data_AF-A0A080ZJT5-F1
#
_entry.id   AF-A0A080ZJT5-F1
#
_cell.length_a   1.000
_cell.length_b   1.000
_cell.length_c   1.000
_cell.angle_alpha   90.00
_cell.angle_beta   90.00
_cell.angle_gamma   90.00
#
_symmetry.space_group_name_H-M   'P 1'
#
loop_
_entity.id
_entity.type
_entity.pdbx_description
1 polymer ?
#
loop_
_entity_poly.entity_id
_entity_poly.type
_entity_poly.pdbx_seq_one_letter_code
_entity_poly.pdbx_strand_id
1 'polypeptide(L)'
;MREPSSLNLAVQAYLQSYKDELDTIQNLMRTLRTLNHAAKLRAKTSLRPVLRQDTRWSSTYAMVDCYFCLAGFIEADDEELCELMPSPRSAKRLLSLLSDLKRIEYVSKSLQCETTTILDVRLWFDGLIEVEPSFAEYLAPRARIVHSPDFESGCTKVLDGEGAKLTWAESAALEPFAIEHSESEFDSESGSFLAQLQRKRRRVQKPQEYGLLSLIPPTSNMVERFFSLARVTFGHERHSLSPYTLEMILFLAS
;
A
#
# COMPACT_ATOMS: atom_id res chain seq x y z
N MET A 1 -0.55 -6.50 18.57
CA MET A 1 0.34 -6.32 17.40
C MET A 1 -0.57 -6.06 16.21
N ARG A 2 -0.56 -4.85 15.62
CA ARG A 2 -1.17 -4.66 14.30
C ARG A 2 -0.17 -5.14 13.27
N GLU A 3 -0.63 -5.98 12.36
CA GLU A 3 0.19 -6.50 11.27
C GLU A 3 0.70 -5.35 10.37
N PRO A 4 1.92 -5.45 9.82
CA PRO A 4 2.42 -4.51 8.81
C PRO A 4 1.43 -4.35 7.65
N SER A 5 1.41 -3.19 6.98
CA SER A 5 0.46 -2.95 5.87
C SER A 5 0.59 -4.04 4.81
N SER A 6 -0.54 -4.42 4.21
CA SER A 6 -0.61 -5.41 3.12
C SER A 6 0.38 -5.08 2.00
N LEU A 7 0.48 -3.81 1.65
CA LEU A 7 1.44 -3.28 0.69
C LEU A 7 2.88 -3.48 1.16
N ASN A 8 3.22 -3.12 2.41
CA ASN A 8 4.57 -3.32 2.91
C ASN A 8 4.98 -4.80 2.93
N LEU A 9 4.07 -5.71 3.31
CA LEU A 9 4.32 -7.15 3.27
C LEU A 9 4.59 -7.63 1.84
N ALA A 10 3.74 -7.24 0.89
CA ALA A 10 3.89 -7.58 -0.52
C ALA A 10 5.25 -7.14 -1.07
N VAL A 11 5.62 -5.89 -0.80
CA VAL A 11 6.89 -5.32 -1.30
C VAL A 11 8.09 -5.98 -0.64
N GLN A 12 8.04 -6.27 0.66
CA GLN A 12 9.13 -6.95 1.37
C GLN A 12 9.37 -8.36 0.84
N ALA A 13 8.30 -9.11 0.53
CA ALA A 13 8.40 -10.41 -0.12
C ALA A 13 9.02 -10.30 -1.52
N TYR A 14 8.55 -9.35 -2.34
CA TYR A 14 9.07 -9.10 -3.68
C TYR A 14 10.55 -8.74 -3.70
N LEU A 15 11.00 -7.90 -2.75
CA LEU A 15 12.39 -7.46 -2.63
C LEU A 15 13.37 -8.62 -2.33
N GLN A 16 12.90 -9.75 -1.78
CA GLN A 16 13.76 -10.92 -1.57
C GLN A 16 14.36 -11.45 -2.87
N SER A 17 13.64 -11.32 -3.99
CA SER A 17 14.13 -11.74 -5.32
C SER A 17 15.28 -10.89 -5.87
N TYR A 18 15.55 -9.73 -5.25
CA TYR A 18 16.61 -8.78 -5.61
C TYR A 18 17.69 -8.67 -4.54
N LYS A 19 17.71 -9.56 -3.55
CA LYS A 19 18.57 -9.45 -2.37
C LYS A 19 20.04 -9.25 -2.73
N ASP A 20 20.57 -10.07 -3.62
CA ASP A 20 21.98 -10.03 -4.00
C ASP A 20 22.36 -8.73 -4.71
N GLU A 21 21.52 -8.26 -5.64
CA GLU A 21 21.74 -6.96 -6.30
C GLU A 21 21.65 -5.78 -5.33
N LEU A 22 20.69 -5.83 -4.41
CA LEU A 22 20.53 -4.80 -3.40
C LEU A 22 21.70 -4.81 -2.41
N ASP A 23 22.24 -5.97 -2.05
CA ASP A 23 23.40 -6.11 -1.16
C ASP A 23 24.67 -5.56 -1.83
N THR A 24 24.82 -5.81 -3.13
CA THR A 24 25.89 -5.23 -3.95
C THR A 24 25.85 -3.70 -3.91
N ILE A 25 24.70 -3.08 -4.22
CA ILE A 25 24.54 -1.62 -4.13
C ILE A 25 24.75 -1.12 -2.71
N GLN A 26 24.22 -1.81 -1.69
CA GLN A 26 24.37 -1.39 -0.30
C GLN A 26 25.86 -1.33 0.11
N ASN A 27 26.67 -2.29 -0.34
CA ASN A 27 28.11 -2.28 -0.09
C ASN A 27 28.80 -1.15 -0.84
N LEU A 28 28.50 -0.95 -2.13
CA LEU A 28 28.99 0.19 -2.90
C LEU A 28 28.66 1.52 -2.21
N MET A 29 27.41 1.71 -1.77
CA MET A 29 26.95 2.90 -1.07
C MET A 29 27.67 3.12 0.26
N ARG A 30 28.03 2.05 0.99
CA ARG A 30 28.87 2.15 2.20
C ARG A 30 30.28 2.62 1.85
N THR A 31 30.90 2.05 0.82
CA THR A 31 32.25 2.43 0.37
C THR A 31 32.29 3.89 -0.08
N LEU A 32 31.30 4.35 -0.83
CA LEU A 32 31.16 5.76 -1.25
C LEU A 32 30.98 6.75 -0.08
N ARG A 33 30.59 6.27 1.12
CA ARG A 33 30.47 7.10 2.34
C ARG A 33 31.78 7.23 3.14
N THR A 34 32.80 6.44 2.82
CA THR A 34 34.12 6.55 3.47
C THR A 34 34.75 7.90 3.15
N LEU A 35 35.67 8.37 4.01
CA LEU A 35 36.20 9.74 3.93
C LEU A 35 36.80 10.08 2.55
N ASN A 36 37.62 9.16 2.02
CA ASN A 36 38.35 9.36 0.76
C ASN A 36 37.38 9.37 -0.43
N HIS A 37 36.55 8.34 -0.56
CA HIS A 37 35.58 8.22 -1.65
C HIS A 37 34.52 9.32 -1.60
N ALA A 38 34.06 9.70 -0.41
CA ALA A 38 33.12 10.81 -0.26
C ALA A 38 33.75 12.16 -0.64
N ALA A 39 35.04 12.38 -0.37
CA ALA A 39 35.74 13.59 -0.80
C ALA A 39 35.84 13.66 -2.34
N LYS A 40 36.24 12.56 -2.98
CA LYS A 40 36.27 12.44 -4.45
C LYS A 40 34.88 12.68 -5.07
N LEU A 41 33.85 12.05 -4.51
CA LEU A 41 32.48 12.18 -5.01
C LEU A 41 31.95 13.61 -4.87
N ARG A 42 32.22 14.28 -3.75
CA ARG A 42 31.81 15.69 -3.52
C ARG A 42 32.49 16.67 -4.48
N ALA A 43 33.66 16.34 -5.02
CA ALA A 43 34.30 17.15 -6.05
C ALA A 43 33.54 17.10 -7.39
N LYS A 44 32.69 16.09 -7.60
CA LYS A 44 31.94 15.87 -8.85
C LYS A 44 30.43 16.14 -8.74
N THR A 45 29.85 15.92 -7.56
CA THR A 45 28.39 16.07 -7.35
C THR A 45 28.06 16.44 -5.91
N SER A 46 26.95 17.16 -5.71
CA SER A 46 26.40 17.46 -4.38
C SER A 46 25.58 16.31 -3.79
N LEU A 47 25.29 15.27 -4.58
CA LEU A 47 24.55 14.09 -4.16
C LEU A 47 25.31 13.31 -3.09
N ARG A 48 24.57 12.66 -2.18
CA ARG A 48 25.14 11.86 -1.11
C ARG A 48 24.63 10.42 -1.19
N PRO A 49 25.49 9.41 -0.99
CA PRO A 49 25.05 8.02 -0.95
C PRO A 49 24.01 7.79 0.15
N VAL A 50 22.97 7.04 -0.19
CA VAL A 50 21.89 6.64 0.71
C VAL A 50 22.04 5.16 1.04
N LEU A 51 21.86 4.79 2.32
CA LEU A 51 21.83 3.38 2.73
C LEU A 51 20.39 2.93 2.92
N ARG A 52 20.09 1.71 2.49
CA ARG A 52 18.80 1.08 2.79
C ARG A 52 18.73 0.62 4.27
N GLN A 53 17.52 0.60 4.78
CA GLN A 53 17.10 -0.01 6.04
C GLN A 53 16.23 -1.23 5.72
N ASP A 54 16.59 -2.40 6.23
CA ASP A 54 15.95 -3.66 5.81
C ASP A 54 14.44 -3.71 6.17
N THR A 55 14.02 -3.00 7.21
CA THR A 55 12.60 -2.98 7.64
C THR A 55 11.70 -2.09 6.79
N ARG A 56 12.24 -1.25 5.88
CA ARG A 56 11.46 -0.23 5.16
C ARG A 56 11.82 -0.16 3.68
N TRP A 57 10.91 -0.63 2.82
CA TRP A 57 11.12 -0.64 1.38
C TRP A 57 11.36 0.76 0.77
N SER A 58 10.82 1.83 1.36
CA SER A 58 11.04 3.21 0.89
C SER A 58 12.51 3.65 0.96
N SER A 59 13.28 3.09 1.90
CA SER A 59 14.73 3.32 1.98
C SER A 59 15.48 2.56 0.89
N THR A 60 15.01 1.36 0.51
CA THR A 60 15.52 0.61 -0.64
C THR A 60 15.28 1.39 -1.92
N TYR A 61 14.07 1.94 -2.10
CA TYR A 61 13.76 2.82 -3.23
C TYR A 61 14.72 4.02 -3.30
N ALA A 62 14.89 4.76 -2.20
CA ALA A 62 15.79 5.90 -2.16
C ALA A 62 17.25 5.52 -2.47
N MET A 63 17.72 4.37 -1.98
CA MET A 63 19.06 3.87 -2.29
C MET A 63 19.22 3.52 -3.78
N VAL A 64 18.27 2.80 -4.37
CA VAL A 64 18.34 2.39 -5.79
C VAL A 64 18.26 3.61 -6.70
N ASP A 65 17.36 4.56 -6.42
CA ASP A 65 17.27 5.81 -7.19
C ASP A 65 18.56 6.65 -7.05
N CYS A 66 19.11 6.74 -5.84
CA CYS A 66 20.39 7.40 -5.58
C CYS A 66 21.54 6.73 -6.34
N TYR A 67 21.57 5.40 -6.42
CA TYR A 67 22.58 4.66 -7.18
C TYR A 67 22.61 5.08 -8.64
N PHE A 68 21.47 5.09 -9.31
CA PHE A 68 21.41 5.50 -10.72
C PHE A 68 21.77 6.97 -10.92
N CYS A 69 21.45 7.84 -9.96
CA CYS A 69 21.90 9.23 -9.99
C CYS A 69 23.42 9.39 -9.78
N LEU A 70 24.04 8.50 -8.99
CA LEU A 70 25.47 8.55 -8.68
C LEU A 70 26.36 7.82 -9.69
N ALA A 71 25.84 6.80 -10.37
CA ALA A 71 26.62 5.88 -11.19
C ALA A 71 27.51 6.58 -12.23
N GLY A 72 27.05 7.68 -12.83
CA GLY A 72 27.83 8.47 -13.80
C GLY A 72 28.98 9.29 -13.22
N PHE A 73 29.07 9.43 -11.90
CA PHE A 73 30.12 10.19 -11.20
C PHE A 73 31.21 9.29 -10.59
N ILE A 74 31.00 7.97 -10.60
CA ILE A 74 31.94 6.98 -10.05
C ILE A 74 33.13 6.81 -11.00
N GLU A 75 34.34 6.80 -10.43
CA GLU A 75 35.60 6.63 -11.17
C GLU A 75 35.74 5.20 -11.70
N ALA A 76 36.03 5.05 -12.99
CA ALA A 76 36.18 3.75 -13.64
C ALA A 76 37.56 3.09 -13.42
N ASP A 77 38.52 3.85 -12.89
CA ASP A 77 39.87 3.42 -12.54
C ASP A 77 40.04 3.05 -11.07
N ASP A 78 38.99 3.23 -10.26
CA ASP A 78 39.00 2.85 -8.85
C ASP A 78 38.70 1.35 -8.71
N GLU A 79 39.74 0.52 -8.56
CA GLU A 79 39.64 -0.95 -8.50
C GLU A 79 38.66 -1.43 -7.42
N GLU A 80 38.68 -0.80 -6.23
CA GLU A 80 37.78 -1.15 -5.11
C GLU A 80 36.31 -0.91 -5.47
N LEU A 81 36.01 0.24 -6.11
CA LEU A 81 34.64 0.54 -6.53
C LEU A 81 34.21 -0.32 -7.73
N CYS A 82 35.11 -0.63 -8.65
CA CYS A 82 34.84 -1.48 -9.80
C CYS A 82 34.37 -2.88 -9.42
N GLU A 83 34.98 -3.48 -8.39
CA GLU A 83 34.55 -4.80 -7.87
C GLU A 83 33.15 -4.76 -7.25
N LEU A 84 32.72 -3.58 -6.76
CA LEU A 84 31.41 -3.37 -6.14
C LEU A 84 30.35 -2.87 -7.13
N MET A 85 30.70 -2.69 -8.41
CA MET A 85 29.74 -2.27 -9.42
C MET A 85 28.82 -3.43 -9.82
N PRO A 86 27.49 -3.20 -9.86
CA PRO A 86 26.56 -4.20 -10.39
C PRO A 86 26.92 -4.59 -11.83
N SER A 87 26.86 -5.89 -12.13
CA SER A 87 27.00 -6.37 -13.51
C SER A 87 25.96 -5.73 -14.44
N PRO A 88 26.20 -5.65 -15.76
CA PRO A 88 25.21 -5.09 -16.70
C PRO A 88 23.82 -5.75 -16.59
N ARG A 89 23.79 -7.07 -16.31
CA ARG A 89 22.54 -7.81 -16.07
C ARG A 89 21.86 -7.36 -14.77
N SER A 90 22.63 -7.26 -13.68
CA SER A 90 22.14 -6.80 -12.38
C SER A 90 21.63 -5.36 -12.45
N ALA A 91 22.36 -4.47 -13.12
CA ALA A 91 21.94 -3.08 -13.34
C ALA A 91 20.62 -2.99 -14.12
N LYS A 92 20.42 -3.82 -15.15
CA LYS A 92 19.14 -3.90 -15.87
C LYS A 92 17.99 -4.37 -14.96
N ARG A 93 18.23 -5.37 -14.12
CA ARG A 93 17.23 -5.84 -13.13
C ARG A 93 16.88 -4.75 -12.12
N LEU A 94 17.87 -4.03 -11.60
CA LEU A 94 17.70 -2.92 -10.66
C LEU A 94 16.93 -1.75 -11.28
N LEU A 95 17.08 -1.50 -12.58
CA LEU A 95 16.31 -0.47 -13.29
C LEU A 95 14.83 -0.86 -13.43
N SER A 96 14.54 -2.14 -13.65
CA SER A 96 13.17 -2.67 -13.60
C SER A 96 12.59 -2.50 -12.20
N LEU A 97 13.34 -2.93 -11.17
CA LEU A 97 12.94 -2.76 -9.78
C LEU A 97 12.66 -1.29 -9.43
N LEU A 98 13.49 -0.35 -9.88
CA LEU A 98 13.27 1.07 -9.65
C LEU A 98 11.94 1.54 -10.26
N SER A 99 11.60 1.03 -11.45
CA SER A 99 10.34 1.36 -12.12
C SER A 99 9.13 0.85 -11.34
N ASP A 100 9.22 -0.35 -10.78
CA ASP A 100 8.17 -0.93 -9.94
C ASP A 100 8.03 -0.17 -8.62
N LEU A 101 9.16 0.11 -7.95
CA LEU A 101 9.19 0.88 -6.71
C LEU A 101 8.60 2.29 -6.88
N LYS A 102 8.75 2.92 -8.06
CA LYS A 102 8.09 4.20 -8.38
C LYS A 102 6.57 4.08 -8.42
N ARG A 103 6.03 3.02 -9.03
CA ARG A 103 4.58 2.75 -9.05
C ARG A 103 4.05 2.49 -7.64
N ILE A 104 4.77 1.69 -6.87
CA ILE A 104 4.44 1.35 -5.49
C ILE A 104 4.45 2.62 -4.61
N GLU A 105 5.43 3.51 -4.80
CA GLU A 105 5.47 4.81 -4.11
C GLU A 105 4.27 5.68 -4.45
N TYR A 106 3.85 5.72 -5.71
CA TYR A 106 2.66 6.45 -6.11
C TYR A 106 1.39 5.91 -5.43
N VAL A 107 1.22 4.59 -5.40
CA VAL A 107 0.08 3.94 -4.73
C VAL A 107 0.12 4.22 -3.21
N SER A 108 1.26 4.02 -2.54
CA SER A 108 1.41 4.29 -1.09
C SER A 108 1.08 5.74 -0.75
N LYS A 109 1.49 6.72 -1.56
CA LYS A 109 1.11 8.13 -1.38
C LYS A 109 -0.38 8.35 -1.58
N SER A 110 -0.98 7.72 -2.58
CA SER A 110 -2.42 7.84 -2.86
C SER A 110 -3.27 7.21 -1.75
N LEU A 111 -2.80 6.13 -1.14
CA LEU A 111 -3.44 5.51 0.03
C LEU A 111 -3.49 6.44 1.25
N GLN A 112 -2.63 7.45 1.34
CA GLN A 112 -2.61 8.39 2.47
C GLN A 112 -3.66 9.49 2.35
N CYS A 113 -4.35 9.61 1.20
CA CYS A 113 -5.36 10.64 0.98
C CYS A 113 -6.64 10.34 1.79
N GLU A 114 -7.25 11.36 2.38
CA GLU A 114 -8.43 11.20 3.24
C GLU A 114 -9.68 10.79 2.47
N THR A 115 -9.75 11.16 1.18
CA THR A 115 -10.90 10.87 0.31
C THR A 115 -10.79 9.53 -0.40
N THR A 116 -9.74 8.74 -0.13
CA THR A 116 -9.53 7.44 -0.78
C THR A 116 -10.59 6.45 -0.31
N THR A 117 -11.37 5.94 -1.27
CA THR A 117 -12.41 4.93 -1.02
C THR A 117 -11.84 3.52 -1.12
N ILE A 118 -12.59 2.52 -0.63
CA ILE A 118 -12.19 1.12 -0.76
C ILE A 118 -12.17 0.63 -2.22
N LEU A 119 -13.00 1.23 -3.09
CA LEU A 119 -12.98 0.99 -4.53
C LEU A 119 -11.67 1.47 -5.16
N ASP A 120 -11.19 2.66 -4.78
CA ASP A 120 -9.91 3.19 -5.27
C ASP A 120 -8.74 2.28 -4.87
N VAL A 121 -8.71 1.85 -3.60
CA VAL A 121 -7.67 0.93 -3.11
C VAL A 121 -7.68 -0.38 -3.89
N ARG A 122 -8.87 -0.93 -4.16
CA ARG A 122 -9.02 -2.16 -4.93
C ARG A 122 -8.47 -1.98 -6.35
N LEU A 123 -8.85 -0.90 -7.03
CA LEU A 123 -8.36 -0.55 -8.36
C LEU A 123 -6.83 -0.47 -8.41
N TRP A 124 -6.21 0.22 -7.43
CA TRP A 124 -4.76 0.37 -7.39
C TRP A 124 -4.03 -0.94 -7.08
N PHE A 125 -4.57 -1.75 -6.18
CA PHE A 125 -4.00 -3.06 -5.85
C PHE A 125 -4.14 -4.04 -7.01
N ASP A 126 -5.27 -4.06 -7.73
CA ASP A 126 -5.41 -4.87 -8.94
C ASP A 126 -4.42 -4.44 -10.02
N GLY A 127 -4.26 -3.14 -10.25
CA GLY A 127 -3.25 -2.61 -11.17
C GLY A 127 -1.81 -2.99 -10.77
N LEU A 128 -1.49 -3.08 -9.47
CA LEU A 128 -0.19 -3.59 -9.01
C LEU A 128 -0.04 -5.10 -9.27
N ILE A 129 -1.09 -5.89 -9.05
CA ILE A 129 -1.09 -7.34 -9.28
C ILE A 129 -0.94 -7.66 -10.77
N GLU A 130 -1.55 -6.87 -11.65
CA GLU A 130 -1.40 -7.02 -13.10
C GLU A 130 0.07 -6.83 -13.55
N VAL A 131 0.78 -5.91 -12.90
CA VAL A 131 2.21 -5.65 -13.20
C VAL A 131 3.11 -6.70 -12.57
N GLU A 132 2.86 -7.06 -11.30
CA GLU A 132 3.65 -8.03 -10.55
C GLU A 132 2.71 -9.05 -9.86
N PRO A 133 2.47 -10.20 -10.49
CA PRO A 133 1.50 -11.18 -10.00
C PRO A 133 1.78 -11.73 -8.60
N SER A 134 3.04 -11.70 -8.12
CA SER A 134 3.37 -12.17 -6.77
C SER A 134 2.69 -11.34 -5.67
N PHE A 135 2.31 -10.09 -5.95
CA PHE A 135 1.58 -9.26 -4.99
C PHE A 135 0.19 -9.79 -4.65
N ALA A 136 -0.40 -10.67 -5.45
CA ALA A 136 -1.70 -11.25 -5.18
C ALA A 136 -1.76 -12.01 -3.84
N GLU A 137 -0.63 -12.54 -3.36
CA GLU A 137 -0.55 -13.25 -2.06
C GLU A 137 -1.01 -12.36 -0.89
N TYR A 138 -0.78 -11.05 -0.98
CA TYR A 138 -1.07 -10.09 0.08
C TYR A 138 -2.14 -9.07 -0.31
N LEU A 139 -2.26 -8.72 -1.61
CA LEU A 139 -3.11 -7.64 -2.08
C LEU A 139 -4.43 -8.11 -2.71
N ALA A 140 -4.61 -9.40 -2.97
CA ALA A 140 -5.84 -9.90 -3.57
C ALA A 140 -7.05 -9.71 -2.63
N PRO A 141 -8.29 -9.61 -3.16
CA PRO A 141 -9.50 -9.41 -2.35
C PRO A 141 -9.74 -10.47 -1.27
N ARG A 142 -9.16 -11.66 -1.46
CA ARG A 142 -9.26 -12.80 -0.55
C ARG A 142 -7.90 -13.25 -0.02
N ALA A 143 -6.90 -12.36 -0.04
CA ALA A 143 -5.61 -12.62 0.60
C ALA A 143 -5.84 -12.93 2.09
N ARG A 144 -5.01 -13.82 2.66
CA ARG A 144 -5.21 -14.32 4.03
C ARG A 144 -5.23 -13.23 5.10
N ILE A 145 -4.60 -12.10 4.82
CA ILE A 145 -4.51 -10.95 5.72
C ILE A 145 -5.79 -10.08 5.72
N VAL A 146 -6.67 -10.26 4.73
CA VAL A 146 -7.92 -9.52 4.62
C VAL A 146 -8.88 -10.06 5.67
N HIS A 147 -9.23 -9.21 6.65
CA HIS A 147 -10.02 -9.64 7.81
C HIS A 147 -11.46 -10.02 7.45
N SER A 148 -12.09 -9.25 6.57
CA SER A 148 -13.49 -9.42 6.18
C SER A 148 -13.65 -9.33 4.66
N PRO A 149 -13.25 -10.38 3.92
CA PRO A 149 -13.20 -10.34 2.45
C PRO A 149 -14.57 -10.10 1.80
N ASP A 150 -15.64 -10.68 2.35
CA ASP A 150 -17.00 -10.49 1.82
C ASP A 150 -17.53 -9.06 2.09
N PHE A 151 -17.12 -8.44 3.19
CA PHE A 151 -17.43 -7.04 3.46
C PHE A 151 -16.70 -6.11 2.48
N GLU A 152 -15.38 -6.27 2.32
CA GLU A 152 -14.59 -5.44 1.40
C GLU A 152 -15.05 -5.60 -0.05
N SER A 153 -15.28 -6.84 -0.48
CA SER A 153 -15.84 -7.17 -1.81
C SER A 153 -17.24 -6.56 -1.98
N GLY A 154 -18.11 -6.67 -0.98
CA GLY A 154 -19.43 -6.04 -1.00
C GLY A 154 -19.35 -4.52 -1.18
N CYS A 155 -18.51 -3.84 -0.39
CA CYS A 155 -18.33 -2.40 -0.48
C CYS A 155 -17.85 -1.97 -1.87
N THR A 156 -16.85 -2.65 -2.43
CA THR A 156 -16.34 -2.33 -3.78
C THR A 156 -17.43 -2.48 -4.84
N LYS A 157 -18.22 -3.56 -4.82
CA LYS A 157 -19.34 -3.76 -5.76
C LYS A 157 -20.41 -2.68 -5.65
N VAL A 158 -20.80 -2.29 -4.43
CA VAL A 158 -21.82 -1.24 -4.25
C VAL A 158 -21.30 0.11 -4.76
N LEU A 159 -20.05 0.45 -4.45
CA LEU A 159 -19.43 1.70 -4.93
C LEU A 159 -19.25 1.72 -6.46
N ASP A 160 -19.05 0.57 -7.08
CA ASP A 160 -18.96 0.40 -8.54
C ASP A 160 -20.35 0.37 -9.23
N GLY A 161 -21.43 0.55 -8.47
CA GLY A 161 -22.80 0.51 -8.99
C GLY A 161 -23.32 -0.92 -9.27
N GLU A 162 -22.58 -1.95 -8.86
CA GLU A 162 -22.92 -3.36 -9.03
C GLU A 162 -23.61 -3.99 -7.82
N GLY A 163 -24.25 -3.19 -6.95
CA GLY A 163 -24.93 -3.66 -5.73
C GLY A 163 -26.00 -4.75 -5.97
N ALA A 164 -26.55 -4.84 -7.18
CA ALA A 164 -27.48 -5.92 -7.56
C ALA A 164 -26.81 -7.30 -7.71
N LYS A 165 -25.47 -7.35 -7.84
CA LYS A 165 -24.67 -8.58 -8.01
C LYS A 165 -24.02 -9.05 -6.70
N LEU A 166 -24.47 -8.52 -5.56
CA LEU A 166 -24.00 -8.98 -4.26
C LEU A 166 -24.39 -10.45 -4.05
N THR A 167 -23.42 -11.23 -3.62
CA THR A 167 -23.67 -12.58 -3.11
C THR A 167 -24.40 -12.50 -1.78
N TRP A 168 -25.00 -13.61 -1.35
CA TRP A 168 -25.66 -13.68 -0.05
C TRP A 168 -24.73 -13.32 1.11
N ALA A 169 -23.47 -13.79 1.07
CA ALA A 169 -22.46 -13.50 2.09
C ALA A 169 -22.09 -12.00 2.12
N GLU A 170 -21.88 -11.38 0.96
CA GLU A 170 -21.61 -9.94 0.87
C GLU A 170 -22.80 -9.11 1.35
N SER A 171 -24.02 -9.49 0.96
CA SER A 171 -25.24 -8.83 1.42
C SER A 171 -25.44 -8.95 2.93
N ALA A 172 -25.12 -10.10 3.52
CA ALA A 172 -25.18 -10.30 4.96
C ALA A 172 -24.12 -9.46 5.69
N ALA A 173 -22.92 -9.31 5.12
CA ALA A 173 -21.85 -8.49 5.69
C ALA A 173 -22.16 -6.98 5.63
N LEU A 174 -22.94 -6.54 4.64
CA LEU A 174 -23.34 -5.13 4.47
C LEU A 174 -24.66 -4.78 5.16
N GLU A 175 -25.35 -5.75 5.79
CA GLU A 175 -26.65 -5.54 6.43
C GLU A 175 -26.68 -4.35 7.41
N PRO A 176 -25.64 -4.10 8.25
CA PRO A 176 -25.61 -2.93 9.14
C PRO A 176 -25.59 -1.57 8.43
N PHE A 177 -25.26 -1.54 7.14
CA PHE A 177 -25.18 -0.33 6.31
C PHE A 177 -26.38 -0.17 5.37
N ALA A 178 -27.31 -1.13 5.40
CA ALA A 178 -28.50 -1.09 4.58
C ALA A 178 -29.42 0.05 5.03
N ILE A 179 -29.82 0.92 4.09
CA ILE A 179 -30.76 1.99 4.41
C ILE A 179 -32.14 1.37 4.58
N GLU A 180 -32.65 1.41 5.80
CA GLU A 180 -34.07 1.15 6.04
C GLU A 180 -34.88 2.28 5.43
N HIS A 181 -35.60 1.99 4.35
CA HIS A 181 -36.69 2.86 3.93
C HIS A 181 -37.78 2.72 4.99
N SER A 182 -37.80 3.63 5.97
CA SER A 182 -38.97 3.84 6.81
C SER A 182 -40.11 4.30 5.89
N GLU A 183 -40.97 3.36 5.53
CA GLU A 183 -42.32 3.73 5.11
C GLU A 183 -42.91 4.47 6.32
N SER A 184 -43.06 5.79 6.21
CA SER A 184 -43.88 6.56 7.13
C SER A 184 -45.17 5.78 7.41
N GLU A 185 -45.43 5.48 8.68
CA GLU A 185 -46.58 4.71 9.21
C GLU A 185 -47.96 5.38 8.96
N PHE A 186 -48.10 6.12 7.87
CA PHE A 186 -49.36 6.69 7.41
C PHE A 186 -49.76 6.06 6.06
N ASP A 187 -49.95 4.75 6.03
CA ASP A 187 -50.98 4.22 5.14
C ASP A 187 -51.56 2.92 5.71
N SER A 188 -52.68 3.09 6.39
CA SER A 188 -53.66 2.12 6.89
C SER A 188 -53.43 0.65 6.55
N GLU A 189 -53.58 -0.19 7.58
CA GLU A 189 -53.73 -1.66 7.63
C GLU A 189 -54.82 -2.27 6.69
N SER A 190 -55.19 -1.62 5.58
CA SER A 190 -56.28 -2.02 4.67
C SER A 190 -55.83 -2.27 3.23
N GLY A 191 -54.58 -2.70 3.01
CA GLY A 191 -54.09 -3.09 1.69
C GLY A 191 -54.48 -4.52 1.30
N SER A 192 -55.25 -4.69 0.22
CA SER A 192 -55.55 -5.99 -0.43
C SER A 192 -54.30 -6.88 -0.59
N PHE A 193 -54.46 -8.21 -0.52
CA PHE A 193 -53.39 -9.20 -0.75
C PHE A 193 -52.60 -8.94 -2.06
N LEU A 194 -53.27 -8.44 -3.10
CA LEU A 194 -52.61 -8.04 -4.36
C LEU A 194 -51.71 -6.82 -4.19
N ALA A 195 -52.09 -5.84 -3.35
CA ALA A 195 -51.25 -4.70 -3.02
C ALA A 195 -50.01 -5.14 -2.23
N GLN A 196 -50.14 -6.14 -1.34
CA GLN A 196 -49.00 -6.73 -0.62
C GLN A 196 -48.04 -7.46 -1.57
N LEU A 197 -48.56 -8.25 -2.53
CA LEU A 197 -47.76 -8.91 -3.57
C LEU A 197 -47.08 -7.91 -4.51
N GLN A 198 -47.76 -6.84 -4.89
CA GLN A 198 -47.19 -5.76 -5.70
C GLN A 198 -46.11 -4.99 -4.94
N ARG A 199 -46.30 -4.72 -3.64
CA ARG A 199 -45.26 -4.14 -2.76
C ARG A 199 -44.04 -5.06 -2.66
N LYS A 200 -44.22 -6.37 -2.45
CA LYS A 200 -43.12 -7.36 -2.49
C LYS A 200 -42.40 -7.35 -3.84
N ARG A 201 -43.14 -7.31 -4.96
CA ARG A 201 -42.54 -7.25 -6.31
C ARG A 201 -41.76 -5.95 -6.53
N ARG A 202 -42.25 -4.80 -6.03
CA ARG A 202 -41.55 -3.52 -6.07
C ARG A 202 -40.28 -3.51 -5.21
N ARG A 203 -40.31 -4.12 -4.02
CA ARG A 203 -39.12 -4.28 -3.15
C ARG A 203 -38.05 -5.18 -3.79
N VAL A 204 -38.46 -6.24 -4.49
CA VAL A 204 -37.53 -7.10 -5.25
C VAL A 204 -36.94 -6.36 -6.46
N GLN A 205 -37.63 -5.36 -7.01
CA GLN A 205 -37.16 -4.58 -8.17
C GLN A 205 -36.30 -3.36 -7.81
N LYS A 206 -36.46 -2.78 -6.61
CA LYS A 206 -35.57 -1.72 -6.13
C LYS A 206 -34.32 -2.37 -5.52
N PRO A 207 -33.11 -2.13 -6.05
CA PRO A 207 -31.89 -2.63 -5.41
C PRO A 207 -31.78 -2.02 -4.00
N GLN A 208 -31.31 -2.82 -3.05
CA GLN A 208 -31.02 -2.37 -1.69
C GLN A 208 -30.01 -1.23 -1.75
N GLU A 209 -30.34 -0.10 -1.14
CA GLU A 209 -29.43 1.04 -1.06
C GLU A 209 -28.61 0.94 0.21
N TYR A 210 -27.29 1.16 0.11
CA TYR A 210 -26.38 1.13 1.25
C TYR A 210 -25.80 2.52 1.47
N GLY A 211 -25.94 3.02 2.69
CA GLY A 211 -25.48 4.34 3.08
C GLY A 211 -24.04 4.32 3.58
N LEU A 212 -23.36 5.47 3.49
CA LEU A 212 -22.09 5.75 4.18
C LEU A 212 -20.87 4.91 3.76
N LEU A 213 -20.99 3.99 2.80
CA LEU A 213 -19.88 3.12 2.37
C LEU A 213 -18.67 3.89 1.83
N SER A 214 -18.91 5.04 1.18
CA SER A 214 -17.85 5.92 0.67
C SER A 214 -17.07 6.64 1.77
N LEU A 215 -17.60 6.67 3.00
CA LEU A 215 -16.96 7.31 4.16
C LEU A 215 -16.17 6.31 5.01
N ILE A 216 -16.31 5.01 4.76
CA ILE A 216 -15.58 3.98 5.48
C ILE A 216 -14.12 4.03 4.99
N PRO A 217 -13.16 4.42 5.86
CA PRO A 217 -11.78 4.50 5.44
C PRO A 217 -11.27 3.07 5.17
N PRO A 218 -10.55 2.85 4.06
CA PRO A 218 -9.89 1.59 3.82
C PRO A 218 -8.92 1.25 4.95
N THR A 219 -8.85 -0.02 5.35
CA THR A 219 -7.88 -0.49 6.36
C THR A 219 -6.45 -0.12 5.96
N SER A 220 -6.10 -0.26 4.68
CA SER A 220 -4.80 0.16 4.12
C SER A 220 -4.54 1.67 4.25
N ASN A 221 -5.56 2.51 4.11
CA ASN A 221 -5.42 3.96 4.26
C ASN A 221 -5.01 4.33 5.69
N MET A 222 -5.74 3.82 6.67
CA MET A 222 -5.45 4.08 8.09
C MET A 222 -4.03 3.63 8.48
N VAL A 223 -3.61 2.47 7.98
CA VAL A 223 -2.28 1.93 8.28
C VAL A 223 -1.18 2.74 7.59
N GLU A 224 -1.33 3.12 6.32
CA GLU A 224 -0.34 3.94 5.60
C GLU A 224 -0.24 5.36 6.18
N ARG A 225 -1.35 5.97 6.60
CA ARG A 225 -1.36 7.26 7.32
C ARG A 225 -0.62 7.16 8.65
N PHE A 226 -0.87 6.10 9.41
CA PHE A 226 -0.16 5.84 10.66
C PHE A 226 1.35 5.71 10.43
N PHE A 227 1.78 4.91 9.44
CA PHE A 227 3.20 4.78 9.10
C PHE A 227 3.82 6.10 8.62
N SER A 228 3.05 6.92 7.91
CA SER A 228 3.49 8.24 7.43
C SER A 228 3.67 9.23 8.58
N LEU A 229 2.72 9.28 9.51
CA LEU A 229 2.83 10.09 10.74
C LEU A 229 4.02 9.65 11.56
N ALA A 230 4.17 8.35 11.82
CA ALA A 230 5.33 7.79 12.50
C ALA A 230 6.65 8.10 11.76
N ARG A 231 6.63 8.21 10.43
CA ARG A 231 7.82 8.61 9.68
C ARG A 231 8.19 10.07 9.95
N VAL A 232 7.22 10.98 9.96
CA VAL A 232 7.43 12.42 10.16
C VAL A 232 7.83 12.73 11.60
N THR A 233 7.08 12.22 12.58
CA THR A 233 7.36 12.48 14.00
C THR A 233 8.69 11.90 14.45
N PHE A 234 9.01 10.68 14.03
CA PHE A 234 10.22 9.98 14.50
C PHE A 234 11.41 10.04 13.54
N GLY A 235 11.30 10.76 12.41
CA GLY A 235 12.46 11.06 11.56
C GLY A 235 13.53 11.89 12.29
N HIS A 236 13.11 12.68 13.28
CA HIS A 236 13.98 13.55 14.07
C HIS A 236 14.57 12.92 15.34
N GLU A 237 13.97 11.88 15.93
CA GLU A 237 14.32 11.40 17.29
C GLU A 237 15.02 10.01 17.35
N ARG A 238 15.40 9.44 16.20
CA ARG A 238 15.83 8.03 16.08
C ARG A 238 17.14 7.61 16.77
N HIS A 239 17.89 8.51 17.39
CA HIS A 239 19.14 8.13 18.03
C HIS A 239 18.97 7.47 19.42
N SER A 240 17.77 7.42 20.02
CA SER A 240 17.62 6.98 21.42
C SER A 240 16.54 5.92 21.73
N LEU A 241 15.68 5.52 20.78
CA LEU A 241 14.52 4.67 21.12
C LEU A 241 14.51 3.30 20.42
N SER A 242 14.20 2.26 21.19
CA SER A 242 14.04 0.89 20.68
C SER A 242 12.72 0.72 19.90
N PRO A 243 12.66 -0.18 18.90
CA PRO A 243 11.45 -0.42 18.11
C PRO A 243 10.20 -0.77 18.94
N TYR A 244 10.38 -1.46 20.08
CA TYR A 244 9.30 -1.82 20.99
C TYR A 244 8.75 -0.63 21.77
N THR A 245 9.65 0.23 22.28
CA THR A 245 9.26 1.47 22.98
C THR A 245 8.52 2.43 22.03
N LEU A 246 8.91 2.42 20.75
CA LEU A 246 8.27 3.19 19.68
C LEU A 246 6.82 2.75 19.42
N GLU A 247 6.55 1.43 19.37
CA GLU A 247 5.18 0.93 19.24
C GLU A 247 4.31 1.34 20.44
N MET A 248 4.86 1.31 21.65
CA MET A 248 4.14 1.65 22.88
C MET A 248 3.75 3.15 22.96
N ILE A 249 4.63 4.06 22.53
CA ILE A 249 4.38 5.51 22.56
C ILE A 249 3.31 5.89 21.53
N LEU A 250 3.37 5.32 20.32
CA LEU A 250 2.37 5.56 19.28
C LEU A 250 0.98 5.10 19.70
N PHE A 251 0.89 4.00 20.47
CA PHE A 251 -0.36 3.46 20.98
C PHE A 251 -1.03 4.37 22.03
N LEU A 252 -0.25 5.23 22.70
CA LEU A 252 -0.74 6.15 23.74
C LEU A 252 -1.11 7.54 23.20
N ALA A 253 -0.65 7.88 21.98
CA ALA A 253 -0.86 9.18 21.36
C ALA A 253 -2.02 9.21 20.34
N SER A 254 -2.57 8.04 20.00
CA SER A 254 -3.76 7.85 19.15
C SER A 254 -4.97 7.50 19.98
#